data_AF-A0A5V9UUG5-F1
#
_entry.id   AF-A0A5V9UUG5-F1
#
_cell.length_a   1.000
_cell.length_b   1.000
_cell.length_c   1.000
_cell.angle_alpha   90.00
_cell.angle_beta   90.00
_cell.angle_gamma   90.00
#
_symmetry.space_group_name_H-M   'P 1'
#
loop_
_entity.id
_entity.type
_entity.pdbx_description
1 polymer ?
#
loop_
_entity_poly.entity_id
_entity_poly.type
_entity_poly.pdbx_seq_one_letter_code
_entity_poly.pdbx_strand_id
1 'polypeptide(L)'
;MEQYMATKKYELTKEYFFHGEFWHQLDDNKGRFSARIEYSPYHGLILDYCISDSESPRTCEILYGVLNTGERCTLIGKFDFTQGNIHFGKGIIHTGRHGFPIMLFNDFYAPDSKIEYCDLSLHGLQEFIHPHGFFTQLKHLEHPIFIAKGNHWTLQLVNHVSFSVIGDDLLNIINCQNKAALENIIHQLKKTKELYPDAFFSIRKELVFYFRIKSSNDLGIKDHISKCWDISGLFSILLNKPTLPEEINIKFKGNGSKRGLTLSGTKTHVKGFWS
;
A
#
# COMPACT_ATOMS: atom_id res chain seq x y z
N MET A 1 -7.80 9.16 -19.06
CA MET A 1 -8.23 9.48 -17.69
C MET A 1 -8.11 8.19 -16.90
N GLU A 2 -7.07 8.02 -16.07
CA GLU A 2 -6.99 6.83 -15.20
C GLU A 2 -8.16 6.88 -14.21
N GLN A 3 -9.09 5.93 -14.32
CA GLN A 3 -10.09 5.70 -13.29
C GLN A 3 -9.36 5.36 -11.99
N TYR A 4 -9.36 6.29 -11.05
CA TYR A 4 -9.02 6.01 -9.66
C TYR A 4 -10.19 5.17 -9.08
N MET A 5 -10.18 3.86 -9.37
CA MET A 5 -10.86 2.89 -8.52
C MET A 5 -10.38 3.12 -7.08
N ALA A 6 -11.27 2.96 -6.10
CA ALA A 6 -10.91 3.05 -4.69
C ALA A 6 -9.87 1.97 -4.37
N THR A 7 -8.59 2.31 -4.49
CA THR A 7 -7.50 1.41 -4.11
C THR A 7 -7.63 1.20 -2.61
N LYS A 8 -7.82 -0.06 -2.21
CA LYS A 8 -7.81 -0.46 -0.80
C LYS A 8 -6.55 0.09 -0.15
N LYS A 9 -6.64 0.63 1.06
CA LYS A 9 -5.51 1.24 1.77
C LYS A 9 -5.08 0.32 2.91
N TYR A 10 -3.77 0.10 3.03
CA TYR A 10 -3.16 -0.61 4.16
C TYR A 10 -2.29 0.36 4.93
N GLU A 11 -2.69 0.66 6.17
CA GLU A 11 -1.98 1.55 7.06
C GLU A 11 -0.98 0.75 7.91
N LEU A 12 0.29 1.12 7.85
CA LEU A 12 1.40 0.50 8.61
C LEU A 12 1.26 0.67 10.13
N THR A 13 0.31 1.49 10.59
CA THR A 13 -0.02 1.69 12.01
C THR A 13 -1.14 0.78 12.50
N LYS A 14 -1.77 -0.01 11.62
CA LYS A 14 -2.89 -0.91 11.93
C LYS A 14 -2.44 -2.38 11.92
N GLU A 15 -3.29 -3.24 12.47
CA GLU A 15 -3.09 -4.68 12.46
C GLU A 15 -3.92 -5.34 11.36
N TYR A 16 -3.35 -6.38 10.74
CA TYR A 16 -4.01 -7.14 9.68
C TYR A 16 -3.79 -8.64 9.83
N PHE A 17 -4.83 -9.40 9.46
CA PHE A 17 -4.82 -10.86 9.47
C PHE A 17 -5.35 -11.35 8.13
N PHE A 18 -4.56 -12.18 7.46
CA PHE A 18 -4.94 -12.79 6.20
C PHE A 18 -4.70 -14.28 6.25
N HIS A 19 -5.50 -15.03 5.50
CA HIS A 19 -5.26 -16.44 5.24
C HIS A 19 -5.13 -16.61 3.74
N GLY A 20 -4.28 -17.51 3.26
CA GLY A 20 -4.10 -17.68 1.83
C GLY A 20 -3.34 -18.94 1.46
N GLU A 21 -3.10 -19.06 0.16
CA GLU A 21 -2.20 -20.06 -0.41
C GLU A 21 -0.96 -19.37 -0.98
N PHE A 22 0.20 -20.00 -0.79
CA PHE A 22 1.51 -19.45 -1.14
C PHE A 22 2.37 -20.47 -1.88
N TRP A 23 3.21 -19.99 -2.80
CA TRP A 23 4.13 -20.80 -3.59
C TRP A 23 5.30 -19.93 -4.10
N HIS A 24 6.39 -20.55 -4.59
CA HIS A 24 7.63 -19.82 -4.88
C HIS A 24 7.86 -19.47 -6.36
N GLN A 25 7.20 -20.17 -7.30
CA GLN A 25 7.38 -19.97 -8.74
C GLN A 25 6.14 -19.33 -9.35
N LEU A 26 6.30 -18.19 -10.02
CA LEU A 26 5.14 -17.46 -10.53
C LEU A 26 4.28 -18.29 -11.50
N ASP A 27 4.94 -19.09 -12.35
CA ASP A 27 4.32 -19.87 -13.42
C ASP A 27 4.07 -21.33 -13.05
N ASP A 28 4.43 -21.75 -11.82
CA ASP A 28 4.24 -23.12 -11.35
C ASP A 28 3.59 -23.16 -9.96
N ASN A 29 2.42 -23.78 -9.89
CA ASN A 29 1.65 -23.91 -8.66
C ASN A 29 2.06 -25.14 -7.82
N LYS A 30 3.08 -25.89 -8.22
CA LYS A 30 3.62 -26.99 -7.41
C LYS A 30 4.14 -26.53 -6.06
N GLY A 31 4.00 -27.41 -5.08
CA GLY A 31 4.44 -27.13 -3.71
C GLY A 31 3.68 -25.99 -3.03
N ARG A 32 2.50 -25.64 -3.53
CA ARG A 32 1.62 -24.64 -2.92
C ARG A 32 1.17 -25.12 -1.54
N PHE A 33 1.19 -24.22 -0.57
CA PHE A 33 0.77 -24.50 0.79
C PHE A 33 -0.11 -23.40 1.36
N SER A 34 -0.94 -23.74 2.33
CA SER A 34 -1.77 -22.77 3.03
C SER A 34 -1.03 -22.18 4.23
N ALA A 35 -1.19 -20.88 4.46
CA ALA A 35 -0.59 -20.20 5.59
C ALA A 35 -1.42 -18.97 6.01
N ARG A 36 -1.17 -18.50 7.22
CA ARG A 36 -1.73 -17.26 7.76
C ARG A 36 -0.67 -16.18 7.77
N ILE A 37 -1.04 -14.97 7.34
CA ILE A 37 -0.24 -13.77 7.48
C ILE A 37 -0.81 -12.94 8.63
N GLU A 38 0.08 -12.47 9.49
CA GLU A 38 -0.22 -11.54 10.57
C GLU A 38 0.68 -10.31 10.40
N TYR A 39 0.10 -9.13 10.46
CA TYR A 39 0.83 -7.88 10.52
C TYR A 39 0.44 -7.09 11.75
N SER A 40 1.44 -6.57 12.46
CA SER A 40 1.25 -5.50 13.41
C SER A 40 2.45 -4.54 13.38
N PRO A 41 2.28 -3.27 13.78
CA PRO A 41 3.38 -2.32 13.88
C PRO A 41 4.49 -2.81 14.83
N TYR A 42 4.14 -3.62 15.82
CA TYR A 42 5.04 -4.09 16.87
C TYR A 42 5.79 -5.37 16.50
N HIS A 43 5.11 -6.34 15.87
CA HIS A 43 5.68 -7.65 15.54
C HIS A 43 6.11 -7.77 14.07
N GLY A 44 5.81 -6.76 13.25
CA GLY A 44 6.05 -6.78 11.82
C GLY A 44 5.12 -7.75 11.10
N LEU A 45 5.58 -8.23 9.95
CA LEU A 45 4.86 -9.13 9.06
C LEU A 45 5.34 -10.57 9.29
N ILE A 46 4.44 -11.44 9.72
CA ILE A 46 4.73 -12.84 10.09
C ILE A 46 3.89 -13.77 9.22
N LEU A 47 4.54 -14.79 8.65
CA LEU A 47 3.90 -15.94 8.03
C LEU A 47 3.89 -17.11 9.02
N ASP A 48 2.70 -17.59 9.38
CA ASP A 48 2.45 -18.78 10.18
C ASP A 48 2.04 -19.92 9.24
N TYR A 49 2.87 -20.96 9.14
CA TYR A 49 2.75 -22.00 8.13
C TYR A 49 2.67 -23.41 8.72
N CYS A 50 1.98 -24.29 7.99
CA CYS A 50 1.93 -25.72 8.23
C CYS A 50 2.01 -26.43 6.88
N ILE A 51 3.14 -27.09 6.62
CA ILE A 51 3.46 -27.68 5.33
C ILE A 51 3.67 -29.18 5.51
N SER A 52 2.86 -29.96 4.82
CA SER A 52 2.99 -31.42 4.75
C SER A 52 3.42 -31.92 3.37
N ASP A 53 3.52 -31.03 2.38
CA ASP A 53 3.89 -31.36 1.01
C ASP A 53 5.42 -31.31 0.83
N SER A 54 6.00 -32.38 0.28
CA SER A 54 7.41 -32.46 -0.03
C SER A 54 7.84 -31.61 -1.23
N GLU A 55 6.90 -31.24 -2.11
CA GLU A 55 7.17 -30.34 -3.24
C GLU A 55 7.23 -28.87 -2.83
N SER A 56 6.78 -28.52 -1.62
CA SER A 56 6.88 -27.16 -1.11
C SER A 56 8.33 -26.68 -1.03
N PRO A 57 8.60 -25.39 -1.28
CA PRO A 57 9.95 -24.85 -1.23
C PRO A 57 10.57 -25.10 0.15
N ARG A 58 11.85 -25.48 0.18
CA ARG A 58 12.62 -25.51 1.45
C ARG A 58 13.22 -24.16 1.78
N THR A 59 13.68 -23.45 0.76
CA THR A 59 14.23 -22.10 0.88
C THR A 59 13.79 -21.25 -0.31
N CYS A 60 13.47 -19.99 -0.08
CA CYS A 60 13.12 -19.05 -1.15
C CYS A 60 13.39 -17.60 -0.72
N GLU A 61 13.47 -16.69 -1.68
CA GLU A 61 13.53 -15.24 -1.44
C GLU A 61 12.18 -14.55 -1.64
N ILE A 62 11.24 -15.24 -2.31
CA ILE A 62 9.93 -14.72 -2.67
C ILE A 62 8.89 -15.82 -2.52
N LEU A 63 7.73 -15.44 -1.99
CA LEU A 63 6.51 -16.21 -2.09
C LEU A 63 5.43 -15.36 -2.78
N TYR A 64 4.81 -15.94 -3.80
CA TYR A 64 3.59 -15.43 -4.40
C TYR A 64 2.42 -16.03 -3.63
N GLY A 65 1.35 -15.26 -3.43
CA GLY A 65 0.18 -15.77 -2.73
C GLY A 65 -1.14 -15.16 -3.16
N VAL A 66 -2.21 -15.93 -2.97
CA VAL A 66 -3.59 -15.46 -3.14
C VAL A 66 -4.25 -15.56 -1.79
N LEU A 67 -4.72 -14.41 -1.30
CA LEU A 67 -5.40 -14.29 -0.02
C LEU A 67 -6.85 -14.78 -0.12
N ASN A 68 -7.47 -15.08 1.02
CA ASN A 68 -8.87 -15.45 1.16
C ASN A 68 -9.84 -14.37 0.66
N THR A 69 -9.37 -13.14 0.47
CA THR A 69 -10.09 -12.03 -0.17
C THR A 69 -10.06 -12.10 -1.71
N GLY A 70 -9.33 -13.05 -2.29
CA GLY A 70 -9.02 -13.12 -3.73
C GLY A 70 -7.89 -12.19 -4.18
N GLU A 71 -7.33 -11.41 -3.26
CA GLU A 71 -6.27 -10.45 -3.54
C GLU A 71 -4.92 -11.15 -3.72
N ARG A 72 -4.19 -10.79 -4.78
CA ARG A 72 -2.83 -11.28 -5.02
C ARG A 72 -1.83 -10.51 -4.17
N CYS A 73 -0.82 -11.22 -3.67
CA CYS A 73 0.27 -10.62 -2.92
C CYS A 73 1.62 -11.27 -3.23
N THR A 74 2.70 -10.54 -2.93
CA THR A 74 4.08 -11.02 -3.01
C THR A 74 4.78 -10.75 -1.68
N LEU A 75 5.26 -11.80 -1.01
CA LEU A 75 6.15 -11.71 0.14
C LEU A 75 7.60 -11.72 -0.36
N ILE A 76 8.42 -10.78 0.12
CA ILE A 76 9.81 -10.64 -0.33
C ILE A 76 10.73 -10.70 0.89
N GLY A 77 11.67 -11.63 0.91
CA GLY A 77 12.63 -11.82 1.99
C GLY A 77 13.21 -13.23 2.02
N LYS A 78 14.42 -13.38 2.57
CA LYS A 78 15.04 -14.69 2.77
C LYS A 78 14.12 -15.54 3.66
N PHE A 79 13.83 -16.74 3.21
CA PHE A 79 13.01 -17.70 3.91
C PHE A 79 13.64 -19.08 3.86
N ASP A 80 13.61 -19.78 5.01
CA ASP A 80 14.07 -21.15 5.15
C ASP A 80 13.07 -21.96 6.02
N PHE A 81 12.28 -22.82 5.36
CA PHE A 81 11.28 -23.69 6.00
C PHE A 81 11.91 -24.76 6.89
N THR A 82 13.22 -24.99 6.77
CA THR A 82 13.92 -25.98 7.60
C THR A 82 14.18 -25.49 9.03
N GLN A 83 14.05 -24.19 9.29
CA GLN A 83 14.26 -23.61 10.62
C GLN A 83 13.03 -23.74 11.53
N GLY A 84 11.90 -24.24 11.01
CA GLY A 84 10.69 -24.50 11.76
C GLY A 84 10.75 -25.81 12.59
N ASN A 85 9.65 -26.09 13.30
CA ASN A 85 9.46 -27.35 13.99
C ASN A 85 9.10 -28.45 12.98
N ILE A 86 9.64 -29.64 13.20
CA ILE A 86 9.32 -30.82 12.40
C ILE A 86 8.55 -31.81 13.26
N HIS A 87 7.36 -32.18 12.82
CA HIS A 87 6.57 -33.24 13.41
C HIS A 87 6.75 -34.51 12.61
N PHE A 88 7.26 -35.56 13.26
CA PHE A 88 7.46 -36.89 12.67
C PHE A 88 6.31 -37.81 13.08
N GLY A 89 5.49 -38.21 12.10
CA GLY A 89 4.39 -39.16 12.27
C GLY A 89 4.23 -40.06 11.05
N LYS A 90 2.98 -40.30 10.61
CA LYS A 90 2.71 -40.99 9.32
C LYS A 90 3.14 -40.18 8.08
N GLY A 91 3.58 -38.94 8.29
CA GLY A 91 4.21 -38.04 7.32
C GLY A 91 5.11 -37.06 8.05
N ILE A 92 5.86 -36.25 7.29
CA ILE A 92 6.70 -35.17 7.82
C ILE A 92 5.93 -33.87 7.66
N ILE A 93 5.70 -33.16 8.77
CA ILE A 93 5.01 -31.86 8.76
C ILE A 93 5.96 -30.79 9.31
N HIS A 94 6.19 -29.76 8.51
CA HIS A 94 6.95 -28.57 8.87
C HIS A 94 6.00 -27.47 9.31
N THR A 95 6.16 -26.99 10.54
CA THR A 95 5.35 -25.89 11.09
C THR A 95 6.23 -24.80 11.65
N GLY A 96 5.85 -23.55 11.49
CA GLY A 96 6.62 -22.46 12.08
C GLY A 96 6.04 -21.09 11.83
N ARG A 97 6.66 -20.10 12.45
CA ARG A 97 6.39 -18.68 12.24
C ARG A 97 7.65 -18.02 11.74
N HIS A 98 7.54 -17.23 10.68
CA HIS A 98 8.68 -16.56 10.06
C HIS A 98 8.35 -15.12 9.69
N GLY A 99 9.28 -14.22 9.97
CA GLY A 99 9.13 -12.80 9.66
C GLY A 99 9.54 -12.48 8.22
N PHE A 100 8.67 -11.81 7.47
CA PHE A 100 9.01 -11.20 6.18
C PHE A 100 9.24 -9.70 6.34
N PRO A 101 10.22 -9.12 5.64
CA PRO A 101 10.43 -7.68 5.70
C PRO A 101 9.41 -6.90 4.87
N ILE A 102 8.84 -7.50 3.81
CA ILE A 102 8.01 -6.82 2.82
C ILE A 102 6.89 -7.75 2.32
N MET A 103 5.66 -7.23 2.29
CA MET A 103 4.53 -7.78 1.53
C MET A 103 4.00 -6.70 0.58
N LEU A 104 3.84 -7.05 -0.70
CA LEU A 104 3.22 -6.21 -1.72
C LEU A 104 1.84 -6.77 -2.09
N PHE A 105 0.84 -5.90 -2.19
CA PHE A 105 -0.53 -6.27 -2.57
C PHE A 105 -0.86 -5.94 -4.04
N ASN A 106 -2.05 -6.40 -4.46
CA ASN A 106 -2.71 -6.19 -5.75
C ASN A 106 -2.15 -6.97 -6.94
N ASP A 107 -0.95 -7.53 -6.84
CA ASP A 107 -0.40 -8.36 -7.92
C ASP A 107 0.80 -9.21 -7.46
N PHE A 108 1.32 -9.97 -8.41
CA PHE A 108 2.62 -10.63 -8.33
C PHE A 108 3.73 -9.73 -8.88
N TYR A 109 4.78 -9.57 -8.08
CA TYR A 109 5.92 -8.71 -8.40
C TYR A 109 7.20 -9.53 -8.45
N ALA A 110 7.91 -9.45 -9.58
CA ALA A 110 9.20 -10.10 -9.74
C ALA A 110 10.30 -9.33 -8.98
N PRO A 111 11.38 -9.99 -8.53
CA PRO A 111 12.46 -9.33 -7.78
C PRO A 111 13.19 -8.23 -8.56
N ASP A 112 13.22 -8.35 -9.89
CA ASP A 112 13.85 -7.42 -10.83
C ASP A 112 12.88 -6.32 -11.32
N SER A 113 11.68 -6.26 -10.75
CA SER A 113 10.70 -5.22 -11.09
C SER A 113 11.28 -3.83 -10.81
N LYS A 114 11.42 -3.03 -11.86
CA LYS A 114 11.97 -1.68 -11.75
C LYS A 114 10.98 -0.73 -11.12
N ILE A 115 11.44 0.10 -10.20
CA ILE A 115 10.61 1.09 -9.50
C ILE A 115 10.74 2.46 -10.18
N GLU A 116 9.61 3.13 -10.38
CA GLU A 116 9.54 4.51 -10.86
C GLU A 116 9.62 5.50 -9.70
N TYR A 117 8.82 5.27 -8.66
CA TYR A 117 8.81 6.07 -7.43
C TYR A 117 8.12 5.33 -6.28
N CYS A 118 8.34 5.83 -5.06
CA CYS A 118 7.57 5.47 -3.88
C CYS A 118 6.86 6.70 -3.32
N ASP A 119 5.56 6.60 -3.04
CA ASP A 119 4.78 7.61 -2.35
C ASP A 119 4.66 7.20 -0.87
N LEU A 120 5.18 8.05 0.02
CA LEU A 120 5.21 7.87 1.47
C LEU A 120 4.25 8.86 2.15
N SER A 121 3.30 8.34 2.93
CA SER A 121 2.54 9.14 3.89
C SER A 121 3.13 8.94 5.29
N LEU A 122 3.22 10.01 6.06
CA LEU A 122 3.69 10.01 7.44
C LEU A 122 2.56 10.38 8.38
N HIS A 123 2.62 9.86 9.61
CA HIS A 123 1.65 10.23 10.64
C HIS A 123 1.68 11.74 10.93
N GLY A 124 0.53 12.39 10.78
CA GLY A 124 0.40 13.84 10.98
C GLY A 124 0.91 14.70 9.82
N LEU A 125 1.18 14.11 8.64
CA LEU A 125 1.69 14.85 7.48
C LEU A 125 0.69 15.92 6.99
N GLN A 126 -0.59 15.58 7.02
CA GLN A 126 -1.66 16.49 6.63
C GLN A 126 -1.62 17.77 7.48
N GLU A 127 -1.52 17.61 8.81
CA GLU A 127 -1.46 18.69 9.80
C GLU A 127 -0.18 19.51 9.69
N PHE A 128 0.94 18.85 9.34
CA PHE A 128 2.21 19.51 9.13
C PHE A 128 2.17 20.47 7.93
N ILE A 129 1.49 20.06 6.84
CA ILE A 129 1.39 20.89 5.62
C ILE A 129 0.31 21.96 5.78
N HIS A 130 -0.85 21.58 6.32
CA HIS A 130 -1.97 22.49 6.53
C HIS A 130 -2.71 22.20 7.85
N PRO A 131 -2.71 23.14 8.81
CA PRO A 131 -3.50 23.04 10.03
C PRO A 131 -5.01 22.88 9.72
N HIS A 132 -5.69 22.04 10.49
CA HIS A 132 -7.11 21.70 10.33
C HIS A 132 -8.01 22.94 10.18
N GLY A 133 -8.90 22.94 9.17
CA GLY A 133 -9.94 23.96 8.98
C GLY A 133 -10.15 24.49 7.55
N PHE A 134 -9.17 24.31 6.64
CA PHE A 134 -9.20 24.90 5.28
C PHE A 134 -9.10 23.88 4.14
N PHE A 135 -9.33 22.59 4.42
CA PHE A 135 -9.14 21.51 3.45
C PHE A 135 -9.98 21.67 2.17
N THR A 136 -11.18 22.24 2.30
CA THR A 136 -12.07 22.51 1.15
C THR A 136 -11.51 23.58 0.21
N GLN A 137 -10.60 24.45 0.67
CA GLN A 137 -10.03 25.54 -0.11
C GLN A 137 -8.74 25.14 -0.85
N LEU A 138 -8.11 24.03 -0.45
CA LEU A 138 -6.89 23.56 -1.10
C LEU A 138 -7.21 23.10 -2.51
N LYS A 139 -6.56 23.68 -3.51
CA LYS A 139 -6.68 23.21 -4.89
C LYS A 139 -5.86 21.93 -5.07
N HIS A 140 -6.42 20.98 -5.82
CA HIS A 140 -5.60 19.92 -6.38
C HIS A 140 -4.54 20.55 -7.29
N LEU A 141 -3.30 20.11 -7.20
CA LEU A 141 -2.24 20.52 -8.10
C LEU A 141 -1.78 19.29 -8.87
N GLU A 142 -1.84 19.36 -10.20
CA GLU A 142 -1.39 18.26 -11.07
C GLU A 142 0.14 18.12 -11.05
N HIS A 143 0.84 19.19 -10.67
CA HIS A 143 2.29 19.22 -10.50
C HIS A 143 2.66 19.16 -9.00
N PRO A 144 3.88 18.71 -8.68
CA PRO A 144 4.37 18.75 -7.31
C PRO A 144 4.28 20.15 -6.69
N ILE A 145 3.94 20.18 -5.41
CA ILE A 145 3.86 21.38 -4.58
C ILE A 145 5.27 21.90 -4.31
N PHE A 146 6.20 20.98 -4.07
CA PHE A 146 7.60 21.27 -3.82
C PHE A 146 8.47 20.15 -4.35
N ILE A 147 9.70 20.48 -4.76
CA ILE A 147 10.68 19.52 -5.27
C ILE A 147 12.04 19.83 -4.65
N ALA A 148 12.57 18.90 -3.86
CA ALA A 148 13.97 18.86 -3.47
C ALA A 148 14.73 17.85 -4.34
N LYS A 149 15.94 18.21 -4.74
CA LYS A 149 16.84 17.35 -5.52
C LYS A 149 18.15 17.19 -4.77
N GLY A 150 18.69 15.99 -4.78
CA GLY A 150 20.06 15.72 -4.36
C GLY A 150 20.76 14.82 -5.37
N ASN A 151 21.97 14.37 -5.02
CA ASN A 151 22.70 13.45 -5.88
C ASN A 151 21.97 12.11 -5.94
N HIS A 152 21.48 11.78 -7.13
CA HIS A 152 20.79 10.53 -7.45
C HIS A 152 19.40 10.31 -6.82
N TRP A 153 18.78 11.36 -6.30
CA TRP A 153 17.42 11.29 -5.76
C TRP A 153 16.63 12.57 -5.96
N THR A 154 15.30 12.45 -5.93
CA THR A 154 14.36 13.57 -5.92
C THR A 154 13.26 13.27 -4.92
N LEU A 155 12.95 14.24 -4.06
CA LEU A 155 11.85 14.20 -3.12
C LEU A 155 10.84 15.26 -3.52
N GLN A 156 9.60 14.84 -3.77
CA GLN A 156 8.53 15.73 -4.21
C GLN A 156 7.40 15.70 -3.19
N LEU A 157 6.87 16.86 -2.83
CA LEU A 157 5.61 16.92 -2.11
C LEU A 157 4.48 16.94 -3.15
N VAL A 158 3.62 15.94 -3.12
CA VAL A 158 2.50 15.80 -4.06
C VAL A 158 1.18 15.65 -3.30
N ASN A 159 0.07 16.01 -3.94
CA ASN A 159 -1.26 15.70 -3.42
C ASN A 159 -2.03 14.79 -4.38
N HIS A 160 -2.70 13.79 -3.82
CA HIS A 160 -3.58 12.89 -4.56
C HIS A 160 -5.00 13.21 -4.17
N VAL A 161 -5.90 13.24 -5.15
CA VAL A 161 -7.32 13.49 -4.93
C VAL A 161 -8.11 12.28 -5.37
N SER A 162 -9.03 11.85 -4.50
CA SER A 162 -10.09 10.91 -4.89
C SER A 162 -11.39 11.66 -5.09
N PHE A 163 -12.17 11.20 -6.07
CA PHE A 163 -13.45 11.81 -6.42
C PHE A 163 -14.55 10.76 -6.30
N SER A 164 -15.73 11.18 -5.83
CA SER A 164 -16.95 10.38 -5.88
C SER A 164 -17.82 10.87 -7.03
N VAL A 165 -18.29 9.95 -7.86
CA VAL A 165 -19.25 10.29 -8.92
C VAL A 165 -20.51 10.81 -8.27
N ILE A 166 -20.99 11.96 -8.73
CA ILE A 166 -22.13 12.66 -8.11
C ILE A 166 -23.46 12.00 -8.47
N GLY A 167 -23.53 11.20 -9.56
CA GLY A 167 -24.77 10.57 -10.01
C GLY A 167 -25.91 11.59 -10.05
N ASP A 168 -27.14 11.15 -9.79
CA ASP A 168 -28.28 12.06 -9.55
C ASP A 168 -28.43 12.48 -8.08
N ASP A 169 -27.50 12.05 -7.23
CA ASP A 169 -27.52 12.19 -5.78
C ASP A 169 -26.89 13.49 -5.26
N LEU A 170 -26.70 14.51 -6.11
CA LEU A 170 -26.17 15.83 -5.68
C LEU A 170 -26.98 16.42 -4.51
N LEU A 171 -28.29 16.16 -4.51
CA LEU A 171 -29.24 16.55 -3.44
C LEU A 171 -28.87 15.99 -2.07
N ASN A 172 -28.25 14.82 -2.02
CA ASN A 172 -27.84 14.18 -0.78
C ASN A 172 -26.55 14.80 -0.21
N ILE A 173 -25.85 15.63 -1.00
CA ILE A 173 -24.52 16.15 -0.68
C ILE A 173 -24.56 17.67 -0.40
N ILE A 174 -25.50 18.41 -1.01
CA ILE A 174 -25.61 19.86 -0.86
C ILE A 174 -26.84 20.23 -0.04
N ASN A 175 -26.62 20.89 1.11
CA ASN A 175 -27.68 21.50 1.89
C ASN A 175 -27.76 23.01 1.60
N CYS A 176 -28.96 23.53 1.36
CA CYS A 176 -29.21 24.96 1.18
C CYS A 176 -30.47 25.37 1.94
N GLN A 177 -30.38 26.45 2.72
CA GLN A 177 -31.53 27.00 3.42
C GLN A 177 -32.60 27.54 2.45
N ASN A 178 -32.17 28.03 1.29
CA ASN A 178 -33.07 28.48 0.22
C ASN A 178 -33.36 27.33 -0.75
N LYS A 179 -34.51 26.67 -0.58
CA LYS A 179 -34.92 25.53 -1.41
C LYS A 179 -35.05 25.89 -2.90
N ALA A 180 -35.57 27.07 -3.22
CA ALA A 180 -35.72 27.50 -4.62
C ALA A 180 -34.36 27.68 -5.32
N ALA A 181 -33.35 28.16 -4.60
CA ALA A 181 -31.99 28.26 -5.14
C ALA A 181 -31.38 26.87 -5.40
N LEU A 182 -31.59 25.92 -4.48
CA LEU A 182 -31.13 24.54 -4.65
C LEU A 182 -31.79 23.84 -5.84
N GLU A 183 -33.11 23.99 -5.98
CA GLU A 183 -33.88 23.46 -7.12
C GLU A 183 -33.37 24.01 -8.46
N ASN A 184 -33.04 25.31 -8.52
CA ASN A 184 -32.47 25.91 -9.72
C ASN A 184 -31.10 25.29 -10.07
N ILE A 185 -30.22 25.10 -9.09
CA ILE A 185 -28.91 24.45 -9.31
C ILE A 185 -29.09 23.04 -9.89
N ILE A 186 -30.02 22.27 -9.35
CA ILE A 186 -30.29 20.90 -9.81
C ILE A 186 -30.82 20.90 -11.23
N HIS A 187 -31.75 21.80 -11.55
CA HIS A 187 -32.30 21.93 -12.89
C HIS A 187 -31.22 22.24 -13.92
N GLN A 188 -30.32 23.17 -13.59
CA GLN A 188 -29.19 23.51 -14.47
C GLN A 188 -28.19 22.35 -14.61
N LEU A 189 -27.91 21.62 -13.53
CA LEU A 189 -27.04 20.44 -13.61
C LEU A 189 -27.63 19.36 -14.52
N LYS A 190 -28.94 19.08 -14.42
CA LYS A 190 -29.63 18.11 -15.30
C LYS A 190 -29.51 18.50 -16.77
N LYS A 191 -29.81 19.76 -17.09
CA LYS A 191 -29.62 20.29 -18.45
C LYS A 191 -28.19 20.17 -18.94
N THR A 192 -27.22 20.43 -18.06
CA THR A 192 -25.79 20.30 -18.40
C THR A 192 -25.42 18.85 -18.71
N LYS A 193 -25.93 17.88 -17.95
CA LYS A 193 -25.71 16.45 -18.24
C LYS A 193 -26.34 16.02 -19.57
N GLU A 194 -27.54 16.51 -19.88
CA GLU A 194 -28.20 16.22 -21.16
C GLU A 194 -27.39 16.78 -22.35
N LEU A 195 -26.80 17.97 -22.19
CA LEU A 195 -25.94 18.60 -23.20
C LEU A 195 -24.58 17.90 -23.35
N TYR A 196 -24.08 17.28 -22.29
CA TYR A 196 -22.78 16.61 -22.26
C TYR A 196 -22.93 15.19 -21.69
N PRO A 197 -23.53 14.25 -22.44
CA PRO A 197 -23.84 12.90 -21.94
C PRO A 197 -22.58 12.08 -21.57
N ASP A 198 -21.43 12.39 -22.19
CA ASP A 198 -20.15 11.75 -21.90
C ASP A 198 -19.38 12.40 -20.74
N ALA A 199 -19.91 13.49 -20.15
CA ALA A 199 -19.23 14.20 -19.07
C ALA A 199 -19.44 13.51 -17.71
N PHE A 200 -18.33 13.26 -17.02
CA PHE A 200 -18.34 12.66 -15.69
C PHE A 200 -18.22 13.72 -14.60
N PHE A 201 -19.35 14.05 -13.98
CA PHE A 201 -19.39 14.96 -12.83
C PHE A 201 -19.06 14.22 -11.54
N SER A 202 -18.08 14.75 -10.80
CA SER A 202 -17.63 14.14 -9.56
C SER A 202 -17.29 15.20 -8.51
N ILE A 203 -17.47 14.86 -7.24
CA ILE A 203 -17.11 15.71 -6.11
C ILE A 203 -15.86 15.15 -5.46
N ARG A 204 -14.96 16.03 -5.02
CA ARG A 204 -13.79 15.60 -4.27
C ARG A 204 -14.24 14.89 -2.99
N LYS A 205 -13.74 13.68 -2.79
CA LYS A 205 -13.94 12.86 -1.59
C LYS A 205 -12.81 13.06 -0.60
N GLU A 206 -11.58 12.99 -1.07
CA GLU A 206 -10.38 13.03 -0.22
C GLU A 206 -9.23 13.73 -0.95
N LEU A 207 -8.34 14.35 -0.19
CA LEU A 207 -7.07 14.93 -0.63
C LEU A 207 -6.00 14.44 0.36
N VAL A 208 -5.05 13.65 -0.12
CA VAL A 208 -3.97 13.10 0.70
C VAL A 208 -2.63 13.60 0.18
N PHE A 209 -1.73 13.97 1.07
CA PHE A 209 -0.37 14.35 0.70
C PHE A 209 0.58 13.17 0.81
N TYR A 210 1.53 13.11 -0.13
CA TYR A 210 2.60 12.13 -0.11
C TYR A 210 3.94 12.80 -0.37
N PHE A 211 4.97 12.27 0.27
CA PHE A 211 6.33 12.44 -0.17
C PHE A 211 6.62 11.41 -1.27
N ARG A 212 6.73 11.88 -2.51
CA ARG A 212 7.13 11.08 -3.66
C ARG A 212 8.66 11.03 -3.76
N ILE A 213 9.20 9.85 -3.60
CA ILE A 213 10.64 9.56 -3.59
C ILE A 213 11.00 8.91 -4.92
N LYS A 214 11.89 9.54 -5.67
CA LYS A 214 12.48 9.01 -6.91
C LYS A 214 13.96 8.79 -6.71
N SER A 215 14.50 7.68 -7.23
CA SER A 215 15.94 7.49 -7.37
C SER A 215 16.31 7.48 -8.84
N SER A 216 17.46 8.07 -9.19
CA SER A 216 18.01 7.94 -10.54
C SER A 216 18.73 6.61 -10.76
N ASN A 217 19.08 5.91 -9.68
CA ASN A 217 19.76 4.63 -9.71
C ASN A 217 18.71 3.51 -9.76
N ASP A 218 19.04 2.40 -10.43
CA ASP A 218 18.18 1.21 -10.47
C ASP A 218 18.32 0.48 -9.13
N LEU A 219 17.51 0.89 -8.16
CA LEU A 219 17.49 0.33 -6.81
C LEU A 219 16.38 -0.70 -6.66
N GLY A 220 16.62 -1.72 -5.82
CA GLY A 220 15.64 -2.75 -5.53
C GLY A 220 14.49 -2.25 -4.65
N ILE A 221 13.47 -3.10 -4.48
CA ILE A 221 12.31 -2.82 -3.61
C ILE A 221 12.76 -2.57 -2.15
N LYS A 222 13.67 -3.40 -1.63
CA LYS A 222 14.18 -3.27 -0.26
C LYS A 222 14.85 -1.91 -0.02
N ASP A 223 15.65 -1.44 -0.97
CA ASP A 223 16.36 -0.16 -0.85
C ASP A 223 15.39 1.04 -0.89
N HIS A 224 14.36 0.97 -1.73
CA HIS A 224 13.32 1.99 -1.79
C HIS A 224 12.53 2.07 -0.47
N ILE A 225 12.17 0.93 0.13
CA ILE A 225 11.51 0.88 1.43
C ILE A 225 12.44 1.43 2.52
N SER A 226 13.73 1.05 2.53
CA SER A 226 14.70 1.60 3.48
C SER A 226 14.75 3.13 3.41
N LYS A 227 14.79 3.71 2.21
CA LYS A 227 14.77 5.17 2.04
C LYS A 227 13.50 5.83 2.60
N CYS A 228 12.36 5.16 2.51
CA CYS A 228 11.12 5.66 3.11
C CYS A 228 11.25 5.74 4.64
N TRP A 229 11.82 4.71 5.26
CA TRP A 229 12.10 4.69 6.69
C TRP A 229 13.15 5.74 7.10
N ASP A 230 14.20 5.96 6.29
CA ASP A 230 15.21 7.00 6.53
C ASP A 230 14.58 8.41 6.57
N ILE A 231 13.68 8.70 5.62
CA ILE A 231 12.93 9.96 5.59
C ILE A 231 12.04 10.09 6.83
N SER A 232 11.35 9.01 7.22
CA SER A 232 10.55 8.98 8.45
C SER A 232 11.39 9.27 9.70
N GLY A 233 12.59 8.70 9.77
CA GLY A 233 13.56 8.96 10.84
C GLY A 233 14.03 10.42 10.87
N LEU A 234 14.30 11.01 9.70
CA LEU A 234 14.65 12.42 9.59
C LEU A 234 13.54 13.33 10.14
N PHE A 235 12.28 13.08 9.74
CA PHE A 235 11.14 13.83 10.28
C PHE A 235 10.98 13.63 11.78
N SER A 236 11.27 12.43 12.28
CA SER A 236 11.21 12.16 13.71
C SER A 236 12.21 13.03 14.51
N ILE A 237 13.41 13.22 13.97
CA ILE A 237 14.43 14.11 14.54
C ILE A 237 13.97 15.57 14.47
N LEU A 238 13.54 16.03 13.29
CA LEU A 238 13.16 17.43 13.07
C LEU A 238 11.97 17.87 13.92
N LEU A 239 11.00 16.97 14.12
CA LEU A 239 9.79 17.24 14.89
C LEU A 239 9.94 16.87 16.37
N ASN A 240 11.09 16.31 16.77
CA ASN A 240 11.34 15.78 18.11
C ASN A 240 10.20 14.85 18.62
N LYS A 241 9.66 14.04 17.72
CA LYS A 241 8.58 13.08 18.02
C LYS A 241 8.66 11.90 17.05
N PRO A 242 8.34 10.65 17.48
CA PRO A 242 8.26 9.53 16.56
C PRO A 242 7.29 9.83 15.42
N THR A 243 7.79 9.84 14.20
CA THR A 243 7.01 10.02 12.98
C THR A 243 7.15 8.74 12.19
N LEU A 244 6.10 7.93 12.20
CA LEU A 244 6.08 6.63 11.53
C LEU A 244 5.46 6.75 10.13
N PRO A 245 5.88 5.91 9.16
CA PRO A 245 5.14 5.75 7.93
C PRO A 245 3.72 5.29 8.24
N GLU A 246 2.73 5.97 7.68
CA GLU A 246 1.35 5.49 7.67
C GLU A 246 1.11 4.60 6.46
N GLU A 247 1.65 4.97 5.30
CA GLU A 247 1.38 4.28 4.06
C GLU A 247 2.59 4.39 3.13
N ILE A 248 2.93 3.28 2.48
CA ILE A 248 3.96 3.24 1.44
C ILE A 248 3.38 2.61 0.19
N ASN A 249 3.34 3.40 -0.88
CA ASN A 249 2.86 3.01 -2.20
C ASN A 249 4.03 2.95 -3.18
N ILE A 250 4.23 1.81 -3.83
CA ILE A 250 5.29 1.65 -4.83
C ILE A 250 4.67 1.70 -6.22
N LYS A 251 5.20 2.58 -7.08
CA LYS A 251 4.90 2.58 -8.51
C LYS A 251 6.04 1.88 -9.26
N PHE A 252 5.70 0.81 -9.98
CA PHE A 252 6.64 0.09 -10.85
C PHE A 252 6.65 0.67 -12.27
N LYS A 253 7.79 0.57 -12.96
CA LYS A 253 7.94 0.92 -14.39
C LYS A 253 7.31 -0.18 -15.25
N GLY A 254 6.43 0.18 -16.20
CA GLY A 254 5.77 -0.75 -17.11
C GLY A 254 4.27 -0.45 -17.32
N ASN A 255 3.63 -1.17 -18.24
CA ASN A 255 2.21 -0.98 -18.58
C ASN A 255 1.30 -1.51 -17.45
N GLY A 256 0.43 -0.62 -16.97
CA GLY A 256 -0.46 -0.86 -15.84
C GLY A 256 0.15 -0.28 -14.57
N SER A 257 -0.50 0.75 -14.03
CA SER A 257 -0.18 1.38 -12.74
C SER A 257 -0.34 0.40 -11.58
N LYS A 258 0.51 -0.62 -11.50
CA LYS A 258 0.57 -1.51 -10.33
C LYS A 258 1.09 -0.68 -9.17
N ARG A 259 0.18 -0.32 -8.26
CA ARG A 259 0.51 0.24 -6.96
C ARG A 259 0.62 -0.92 -5.98
N GLY A 260 1.85 -1.26 -5.61
CA GLY A 260 2.10 -2.16 -4.51
C GLY A 260 1.89 -1.40 -3.21
N LEU A 261 0.81 -1.72 -2.49
CA LEU A 261 0.71 -1.33 -1.09
C LEU A 261 1.69 -2.19 -0.32
N THR A 262 2.45 -1.57 0.56
CA THR A 262 3.51 -2.29 1.28
C THR A 262 3.16 -2.41 2.75
N LEU A 263 3.19 -3.63 3.27
CA LEU A 263 3.43 -3.85 4.68
C LEU A 263 4.92 -4.13 4.85
N SER A 264 5.56 -3.32 5.69
CA SER A 264 6.96 -3.51 6.06
C SER A 264 7.11 -3.46 7.57
N GLY A 265 7.98 -4.31 8.10
CA GLY A 265 8.31 -4.37 9.52
C GLY A 265 9.78 -4.05 9.73
N THR A 266 10.08 -3.23 10.73
CA THR A 266 11.45 -3.00 11.20
C THR A 266 11.77 -3.95 12.36
N LYS A 267 12.12 -5.21 12.06
CA LYS A 267 13.19 -5.99 12.72
C LYS A 267 13.20 -7.47 12.32
N THR A 268 14.40 -7.90 11.95
CA THR A 268 14.93 -9.26 11.93
C THR A 268 15.07 -9.82 13.35
N HIS A 269 14.87 -11.13 13.48
CA HIS A 269 14.92 -11.98 14.69
C HIS A 269 13.61 -12.15 15.48
N VAL A 270 12.75 -13.05 14.99
CA VAL A 270 12.03 -13.95 15.90
C VAL A 270 13.03 -15.04 16.31
N LYS A 271 13.85 -14.78 17.34
CA LYS A 271 14.43 -15.87 18.12
C LYS A 271 13.34 -16.32 19.08
N GLY A 272 12.88 -17.56 18.89
CA GLY A 272 11.89 -18.20 19.75
C GLY A 272 12.25 -18.02 21.22
N PHE A 273 11.33 -17.40 21.95
CA PHE A 273 11.27 -17.45 23.40
C PHE A 273 10.06 -18.31 23.76
N TRP A 274 10.28 -19.62 23.77
CA TRP A 274 9.59 -20.56 24.65
C TRP A 274 10.62 -21.65 24.97
N SER A 275 11.19 -21.54 26.18
CA SER A 275 11.86 -22.61 26.90
C SER A 275 10.87 -23.73 27.25
#